data_AF-A0A3L7RUJ2-F1
#
_entry.id   AF-A0A3L7RUJ2-F1
#
_cell.length_a   1.000
_cell.length_b   1.000
_cell.length_c   1.000
_cell.angle_alpha   90.00
_cell.angle_beta   90.00
_cell.angle_gamma   90.00
#
_symmetry.space_group_name_H-M   'P 1'
#
loop_
_entity.id
_entity.type
_entity.pdbx_description
1 polymer ?
#
loop_
_entity_poly.entity_id
_entity_poly.type
_entity_poly.pdbx_seq_one_letter_code
_entity_poly.pdbx_strand_id
1 'polypeptide(L)'
;MKKWIVYLAVAMTASMVSPNAFAIKEFSEAWAAIYAEKSTNDGFKKLAMEAKCNVCHIDGENKKKHNPYGDVLEHDGLTKKNFPPAKFKEDLEGTRKKVEEILKKIEDKKAEGSDKTFGQRMKDGLLPGGDVKGK
;
A
#
# COMPACT_ATOMS: atom_id res chain seq x y z
N MET A 1 -46.71 -11.08 40.87
CA MET A 1 -46.44 -9.62 40.94
C MET A 1 -44.99 -9.46 41.39
N LYS A 2 -44.08 -8.60 40.92
CA LYS A 2 -43.96 -7.63 39.81
C LYS A 2 -42.60 -6.94 40.11
N LYS A 3 -41.75 -6.73 39.07
CA LYS A 3 -40.52 -5.88 39.01
C LYS A 3 -39.21 -6.57 39.43
N TRP A 4 -38.32 -6.96 38.51
CA TRP A 4 -37.36 -6.16 37.70
C TRP A 4 -36.21 -5.57 38.54
N ILE A 5 -34.95 -5.88 38.20
CA ILE A 5 -33.93 -4.93 37.72
C ILE A 5 -32.67 -5.68 37.28
N VAL A 6 -32.29 -5.38 36.05
CA VAL A 6 -31.09 -5.76 35.30
C VAL A 6 -29.87 -5.07 35.88
N TYR A 7 -28.74 -5.77 36.07
CA TYR A 7 -27.43 -5.13 36.12
C TYR A 7 -26.54 -5.67 35.00
N LEU A 8 -26.41 -4.81 34.00
CA LEU A 8 -25.54 -4.89 32.84
C LEU A 8 -24.10 -4.71 33.32
N ALA A 9 -23.27 -5.75 33.28
CA ALA A 9 -21.83 -5.61 33.47
C ALA A 9 -21.25 -4.98 32.19
N VAL A 10 -20.89 -3.70 32.28
CA VAL A 10 -20.27 -2.93 31.20
C VAL A 10 -18.90 -3.52 30.89
N ALA A 11 -18.80 -4.19 29.74
CA ALA A 11 -17.53 -4.57 29.14
C ALA A 11 -16.81 -3.30 28.66
N MET A 12 -15.84 -2.81 29.43
CA MET A 12 -14.81 -1.90 28.91
C MET A 12 -13.75 -2.73 28.19
N THR A 13 -14.05 -3.15 26.95
CA THR A 13 -12.98 -3.46 26.00
C THR A 13 -12.44 -2.13 25.49
N ALA A 14 -11.30 -1.71 26.04
CA ALA A 14 -10.50 -0.66 25.44
C ALA A 14 -10.09 -1.11 24.03
N SER A 15 -10.81 -0.64 23.03
CA SER A 15 -10.43 -0.81 21.63
C SER A 15 -9.11 -0.09 21.43
N MET A 16 -8.02 -0.85 21.39
CA MET A 16 -6.74 -0.37 20.89
C MET A 16 -6.98 0.13 19.46
N VAL A 17 -7.05 1.45 19.28
CA VAL A 17 -7.00 2.05 17.96
C VAL A 17 -5.55 1.92 17.49
N SER A 18 -5.18 0.75 17.00
CA SER A 18 -3.99 0.60 16.18
C SER A 18 -4.20 1.54 15.00
N PRO A 19 -3.31 2.53 14.74
CA PRO A 19 -3.42 3.31 13.52
C PRO A 19 -3.40 2.32 12.36
N ASN A 20 -4.52 2.29 11.63
CA ASN A 20 -4.77 1.36 10.56
C ASN A 20 -3.54 1.38 9.65
N ALA A 21 -2.96 0.21 9.38
CA ALA A 21 -2.26 0.01 8.12
C ALA A 21 -3.28 0.41 7.06
N PHE A 22 -3.14 1.60 6.51
CA PHE A 22 -4.13 2.22 5.64
C PHE A 22 -4.05 1.48 4.28
N ALA A 23 -4.66 0.30 4.24
CA ALA A 23 -5.01 -0.42 3.03
C ALA A 23 -6.15 0.34 2.33
N ILE A 24 -5.81 1.52 1.79
CA ILE A 24 -6.74 2.35 1.05
C ILE A 24 -6.84 1.73 -0.33
N LYS A 25 -8.00 1.18 -0.66
CA LYS A 25 -8.30 0.60 -1.98
C LYS A 25 -7.92 1.59 -3.09
N GLU A 26 -8.19 2.87 -2.87
CA GLU A 26 -7.90 3.98 -3.76
C GLU A 26 -6.40 4.17 -4.03
N PHE A 27 -5.53 3.84 -3.06
CA PHE A 27 -4.09 3.84 -3.28
C PHE A 27 -3.66 2.68 -4.18
N SER A 28 -4.15 1.47 -3.91
CA SER A 28 -3.86 0.29 -4.74
C SER A 28 -4.35 0.50 -6.18
N GLU A 29 -5.51 1.12 -6.35
CA GLU A 29 -6.04 1.50 -7.66
C GLU A 29 -5.20 2.56 -8.34
N ALA A 30 -4.78 3.61 -7.63
CA ALA A 30 -3.89 4.62 -8.18
C ALA A 30 -2.59 4.00 -8.68
N TRP A 31 -1.98 3.12 -7.88
CA TRP A 31 -0.78 2.40 -8.28
C TRP A 31 -1.00 1.54 -9.54
N ALA A 32 -2.08 0.76 -9.58
CA ALA A 32 -2.40 -0.09 -10.73
C ALA A 32 -2.66 0.75 -11.99
N ALA A 33 -3.38 1.88 -11.88
CA ALA A 33 -3.65 2.78 -12.99
C ALA A 33 -2.38 3.43 -13.57
N ILE A 34 -1.36 3.65 -12.74
CA ILE A 34 -0.08 4.23 -13.16
C ILE A 34 0.79 3.16 -13.83
N TYR A 35 0.92 1.98 -13.21
CA TYR A 35 1.93 1.00 -13.60
C TYR A 35 1.38 -0.22 -14.35
N ALA A 36 0.29 -0.80 -13.88
CA ALA A 36 -0.19 -2.10 -14.37
C ALA A 36 -1.15 -1.96 -15.56
N GLU A 37 -2.17 -1.12 -15.45
CA GLU A 37 -3.26 -1.04 -16.42
C GLU A 37 -2.78 -0.57 -17.81
N LYS A 38 -1.84 0.39 -17.80
CA LYS A 38 -1.24 1.01 -18.99
C LYS A 38 0.03 0.31 -19.47
N SER A 39 0.46 -0.76 -18.80
CA SER A 39 1.63 -1.53 -19.22
C SER A 39 1.38 -2.20 -20.57
N THR A 40 2.36 -2.10 -21.47
CA THR A 40 2.41 -2.86 -22.72
C THR A 40 3.00 -4.27 -22.55
N ASN A 41 3.53 -4.57 -21.35
CA ASN A 41 3.98 -5.90 -20.97
C ASN A 41 2.83 -6.65 -20.28
N ASP A 42 2.22 -7.60 -20.99
CA ASP A 42 1.08 -8.39 -20.50
C ASP A 42 1.44 -9.27 -19.30
N GLY A 43 2.67 -9.80 -19.26
CA GLY A 43 3.17 -10.60 -18.14
C GLY A 43 3.26 -9.77 -16.87
N PHE A 44 3.82 -8.56 -16.97
CA PHE A 44 3.84 -7.61 -15.87
C PHE A 44 2.44 -7.23 -15.41
N LYS A 45 1.56 -6.89 -16.36
CA LYS A 45 0.19 -6.46 -16.07
C LYS A 45 -0.54 -7.55 -15.27
N LYS A 46 -0.46 -8.80 -15.71
CA LYS A 46 -1.05 -9.93 -14.98
C LYS A 46 -0.44 -10.09 -13.59
N LEU A 47 0.89 -10.13 -13.50
CA LEU A 47 1.63 -10.29 -12.24
C LEU A 47 1.28 -9.19 -11.22
N ALA A 48 1.27 -7.93 -11.66
CA ALA A 48 0.97 -6.77 -10.84
C ALA A 48 -0.48 -6.78 -10.32
N MET A 49 -1.44 -7.14 -11.17
CA MET A 49 -2.86 -7.26 -10.80
C MET A 49 -3.13 -8.42 -9.84
N GLU A 50 -2.39 -9.53 -9.96
CA GLU A 50 -2.47 -10.67 -9.04
C GLU A 50 -1.83 -10.36 -7.68
N ALA A 51 -0.73 -9.59 -7.66
CA ALA A 51 -0.01 -9.24 -6.45
C ALA A 51 -0.84 -8.38 -5.47
N LYS A 52 -1.72 -7.49 -5.96
CA LYS A 52 -2.60 -6.64 -5.12
C LYS A 52 -1.78 -5.88 -4.07
N CYS A 53 -2.07 -6.04 -2.78
CA CYS A 53 -1.31 -5.41 -1.69
C CYS A 53 0.15 -5.91 -1.61
N ASN A 54 0.45 -7.06 -2.20
CA ASN A 54 1.77 -7.67 -2.13
C ASN A 54 2.78 -7.03 -3.10
N VAL A 55 2.37 -5.99 -3.85
CA VAL A 55 3.31 -5.12 -4.55
C VAL A 55 4.20 -4.33 -3.56
N CYS A 56 3.71 -4.04 -2.35
CA CYS A 56 4.44 -3.35 -1.28
C CYS A 56 4.59 -4.18 0.00
N HIS A 57 3.69 -5.13 0.24
CA HIS A 57 3.70 -5.97 1.44
C HIS A 57 4.23 -7.37 1.18
N ILE A 58 4.76 -8.02 2.21
CA ILE A 58 5.17 -9.43 2.10
C ILE A 58 3.94 -10.33 2.30
N ASP A 59 3.72 -11.23 1.36
CA ASP A 59 2.61 -12.18 1.37
C ASP A 59 2.77 -13.26 2.46
N GLY A 60 1.71 -13.46 3.24
CA GLY A 60 1.73 -14.35 4.41
C GLY A 60 2.31 -13.71 5.67
N GLU A 61 2.87 -12.50 5.58
CA GLU A 61 3.36 -11.74 6.72
C GLU A 61 2.31 -10.71 7.21
N ASN A 62 2.57 -10.15 8.40
CA ASN A 62 1.79 -9.02 8.90
C ASN A 62 1.88 -7.84 7.92
N LYS A 63 0.78 -7.11 7.71
CA LYS A 63 0.73 -5.93 6.81
C LYS A 63 1.65 -4.77 7.20
N LYS A 64 2.27 -4.80 8.39
CA LYS A 64 3.35 -3.87 8.77
C LYS A 64 4.73 -4.29 8.23
N LYS A 65 4.85 -5.50 7.69
CA LYS A 65 6.05 -5.98 7.00
C LYS A 65 5.92 -5.62 5.53
N HIS A 66 6.80 -4.73 5.10
CA HIS A 66 6.92 -4.35 3.72
C HIS A 66 8.03 -5.13 3.03
N ASN A 67 7.92 -5.24 1.71
CA ASN A 67 9.04 -5.62 0.88
C ASN A 67 9.97 -4.40 0.69
N PRO A 68 11.16 -4.55 0.10
CA PRO A 68 12.09 -3.43 -0.12
C PRO A 68 11.47 -2.19 -0.80
N TYR A 69 10.49 -2.38 -1.70
CA TYR A 69 9.78 -1.26 -2.33
C TYR A 69 8.82 -0.57 -1.38
N GLY A 70 8.05 -1.35 -0.61
CA GLY A 70 7.12 -0.82 0.39
C GLY A 70 7.83 -0.10 1.54
N ASP A 71 9.01 -0.56 1.96
CA ASP A 71 9.82 0.12 2.98
C ASP A 71 10.25 1.50 2.48
N VAL A 72 10.75 1.59 1.24
CA VAL A 72 11.11 2.87 0.64
C VAL A 72 9.89 3.78 0.48
N LEU A 73 8.74 3.22 0.09
CA LEU A 73 7.49 3.99 0.03
C LEU A 73 7.08 4.53 1.40
N GLU A 74 7.13 3.73 2.46
CA GLU A 74 6.77 4.15 3.81
C GLU A 74 7.69 5.26 4.33
N HIS A 75 9.00 5.13 4.10
CA HIS A 75 10.00 6.04 4.66
C HIS A 75 10.20 7.32 3.85
N ASP A 76 10.16 7.24 2.52
CA ASP A 76 10.53 8.38 1.65
C ASP A 76 9.35 8.97 0.86
N GLY A 77 8.25 8.21 0.75
CA GLY A 77 7.10 8.59 -0.06
C GLY A 77 5.87 8.93 0.77
N LEU A 78 5.18 7.89 1.25
CA LEU A 78 3.90 7.90 1.95
C LEU A 78 4.02 8.20 3.44
N THR A 79 4.97 9.06 3.81
CA THR A 79 5.07 9.55 5.19
C THR A 79 3.80 10.29 5.58
N LYS A 80 3.47 10.34 6.88
CA LYS A 80 2.31 11.10 7.40
C LYS A 80 2.25 12.56 6.93
N LYS A 81 3.40 13.15 6.60
CA LYS A 81 3.52 14.52 6.08
C LYS A 81 3.09 14.63 4.62
N ASN A 82 3.47 13.66 3.80
CA ASN A 82 3.32 13.71 2.34
C ASN A 82 2.07 12.97 1.86
N PHE A 83 1.56 12.05 2.67
CA PHE A 83 0.41 11.25 2.37
C PHE A 83 -0.50 11.18 3.60
N PRO A 84 -1.57 11.99 3.65
CA PRO A 84 -2.60 11.88 4.67
C PRO A 84 -3.76 11.05 4.11
N PRO A 85 -3.91 9.76 4.48
CA PRO A 85 -4.99 8.87 4.05
C PRO A 85 -6.40 9.47 4.04
N ALA A 86 -6.71 10.33 5.03
CA ALA A 86 -7.99 11.00 5.14
C ALA A 86 -8.33 11.88 3.91
N LYS A 87 -7.31 12.39 3.20
CA LYS A 87 -7.49 13.27 2.04
C LYS A 87 -8.13 12.58 0.84
N PHE A 88 -8.10 11.25 0.72
CA PHE A 88 -8.84 10.57 -0.34
C PHE A 88 -10.35 10.82 -0.29
N LYS A 89 -10.91 11.05 0.91
CA LYS A 89 -12.33 11.36 1.08
C LYS A 89 -12.67 12.82 0.82
N GLU A 90 -11.68 13.71 0.92
CA GLU A 90 -11.85 15.16 0.79
C GLU A 90 -11.54 15.65 -0.63
N ASP A 91 -10.49 15.10 -1.24
CA ASP A 91 -9.99 15.48 -2.56
C ASP A 91 -9.36 14.24 -3.23
N LEU A 92 -10.19 13.46 -3.90
CA LEU A 92 -9.76 12.23 -4.56
C LEU A 92 -8.77 12.49 -5.69
N GLU A 93 -9.02 13.50 -6.52
CA GLU A 93 -8.20 13.79 -7.71
C GLU A 93 -6.83 14.37 -7.32
N GLY A 94 -6.82 15.39 -6.45
CA GLY A 94 -5.56 16.00 -6.00
C GLY A 94 -4.74 15.04 -5.15
N THR A 95 -5.37 14.15 -4.36
CA THR A 95 -4.65 13.10 -3.65
C THR A 95 -4.06 12.06 -4.61
N ARG A 96 -4.78 11.65 -5.66
CA ARG A 96 -4.25 10.77 -6.71
C ARG A 96 -3.04 11.38 -7.43
N LYS A 97 -3.09 12.68 -7.78
CA LYS A 97 -1.94 13.37 -8.38
C LYS A 97 -0.71 13.38 -7.48
N LYS A 98 -0.88 13.66 -6.18
CA LYS A 98 0.22 13.61 -5.21
C LYS A 98 0.81 12.20 -5.06
N VAL A 99 -0.04 11.18 -5.07
CA VAL A 99 0.42 9.78 -5.06
C VAL A 99 1.23 9.48 -6.32
N GLU A 100 0.78 9.91 -7.49
CA GLU A 100 1.51 9.74 -8.74
C GLU A 100 2.90 10.39 -8.69
N GLU A 101 3.00 11.62 -8.17
CA GLU A 101 4.28 12.31 -7.99
C GLU A 101 5.22 11.56 -7.03
N ILE A 102 4.70 11.08 -5.91
CA ILE A 102 5.45 10.25 -4.95
C ILE A 102 5.95 8.98 -5.62
N LEU A 103 5.07 8.25 -6.31
CA LEU A 103 5.38 6.98 -6.95
C LEU A 103 6.46 7.16 -8.02
N LYS A 104 6.36 8.19 -8.87
CA LYS A 104 7.39 8.54 -9.86
C LYS A 104 8.74 8.83 -9.20
N LYS A 105 8.77 9.56 -8.09
CA LYS A 105 10.02 9.81 -7.36
C LYS A 105 10.62 8.53 -6.79
N ILE A 106 9.79 7.61 -6.30
CA ILE A 106 10.27 6.34 -5.73
C ILE A 106 10.73 5.39 -6.84
N GLU A 107 10.08 5.35 -8.01
CA GLU A 107 10.45 4.43 -9.09
C GLU A 107 11.88 4.61 -9.59
N ASP A 108 12.44 5.82 -9.45
CA ASP A 108 13.82 6.15 -9.81
C ASP A 108 14.86 5.73 -8.77
N LYS A 109 14.43 5.28 -7.57
CA LYS A 109 15.35 4.77 -6.55
C LYS A 109 15.80 3.35 -6.89
N LYS A 110 17.07 3.04 -6.56
CA LYS A 110 17.62 1.69 -6.67
C LYS A 110 16.89 0.74 -5.74
N ALA A 111 16.54 -0.43 -6.25
CA ALA A 111 16.07 -1.52 -5.40
C ALA A 111 17.26 -2.08 -4.60
N GLU A 112 17.06 -2.34 -3.32
CA GLU A 112 18.11 -2.90 -2.46
C GLU A 112 18.65 -4.21 -3.05
N GLY A 113 19.97 -4.37 -3.05
CA GLY A 113 20.63 -5.54 -3.63
C GLY A 113 20.57 -5.63 -5.17
N SER A 114 20.15 -4.57 -5.87
CA SER A 114 20.05 -4.52 -7.33
C SER A 114 20.73 -3.29 -7.93
N ASP A 115 21.31 -3.45 -9.11
CA ASP A 115 21.74 -2.31 -9.94
C ASP A 115 20.57 -1.59 -10.62
N LYS A 116 19.37 -2.18 -10.57
CA LYS A 116 18.16 -1.65 -11.21
C LYS A 116 17.35 -0.78 -10.24
N THR A 117 16.73 0.27 -10.79
CA THR A 117 15.68 1.01 -10.08
C THR A 117 14.38 0.20 -9.99
N PHE A 118 13.49 0.57 -9.08
CA PHE A 118 12.16 -0.04 -8.97
C PHE A 118 11.39 0.06 -10.29
N GLY A 119 11.46 1.20 -10.97
CA GLY A 119 10.87 1.43 -12.30
C GLY A 119 11.48 0.54 -13.38
N GLN A 120 12.80 0.33 -13.37
CA GLN A 120 13.46 -0.57 -14.31
C GLN A 120 13.01 -2.03 -14.11
N ARG A 121 12.86 -2.49 -12.86
CA ARG A 121 12.32 -3.83 -12.57
C ARG A 121 10.91 -4.01 -13.15
N MET A 122 10.04 -3.01 -13.00
CA MET A 122 8.69 -3.03 -13.58
C MET A 122 8.70 -3.07 -15.10
N LYS A 123 9.61 -2.33 -15.75
CA LYS A 123 9.81 -2.38 -17.22
C LYS A 123 10.26 -3.76 -17.69
N ASP A 124 11.08 -4.45 -16.89
CA ASP A 124 11.52 -5.82 -17.15
C ASP A 124 10.44 -6.87 -16.84
N GLY A 125 9.27 -6.44 -16.39
CA GLY A 125 8.12 -7.27 -16.08
C GLY A 125 8.18 -7.96 -14.72
N LEU A 126 8.99 -7.43 -13.80
CA LEU A 126 9.08 -7.87 -12.43
C LEU A 126 8.32 -6.93 -11.50
N LEU A 127 7.87 -7.44 -10.36
CA LEU A 127 7.41 -6.58 -9.27
C LEU A 127 8.56 -5.72 -8.73
N PRO A 128 8.27 -4.49 -8.25
CA PRO A 128 9.31 -3.56 -7.84
C PRO A 128 10.08 -4.05 -6.62
N GLY A 129 9.38 -4.62 -5.63
CA GLY A 129 9.97 -5.04 -4.35
C GLY A 129 10.47 -6.47 -4.27
N GLY A 130 10.71 -7.15 -5.39
CA GLY A 130 10.91 -8.62 -5.37
C GLY A 130 9.65 -9.38 -5.71
N ASP A 131 9.65 -10.69 -5.52
CA ASP A 131 8.42 -11.47 -5.62
C ASP A 131 7.40 -11.09 -4.52
N VAL A 132 6.24 -11.75 -4.48
CA VAL A 132 5.23 -11.48 -3.44
C VAL A 132 5.73 -11.82 -2.02
N LYS A 133 6.84 -12.56 -1.88
CA LYS A 133 7.51 -12.84 -0.61
C LYS A 133 8.60 -11.82 -0.28
N GLY A 134 8.79 -10.79 -1.11
CA GLY A 134 9.79 -9.74 -0.92
C GLY A 134 11.22 -10.21 -1.15
N LYS A 135 11.43 -11.22 -2.01
CA LYS A 135 12.74 -11.78 -2.35
C LYS A 135 13.22 -11.34 -3.73
#